data_AF-A0A0A0M9J5-F1
#
_entry.id   AF-A0A0A0M9J5-F1
#
_cell.length_a   1.000
_cell.length_b   1.000
_cell.length_c   1.000
_cell.angle_alpha   90.00
_cell.angle_beta   90.00
_cell.angle_gamma   90.00
#
_symmetry.space_group_name_H-M   'P 1'
#
loop_
_entity.id
_entity.type
_entity.pdbx_description
1 polymer ?
#
loop_
_entity_poly.entity_id
_entity_poly.type
_entity_poly.pdbx_seq_one_letter_code
_entity_poly.pdbx_strand_id
1 'polypeptide(L)'
;MDFGSVQSGLSMLQSPAQSVLFDALRGNGGFDLQAASSLAREAIDLPTHIGQLAESGQLGEFLDAVLDAVILADRSPVFSEQLLPLLGDVRSALQELPADSLSYTDREAVEATVGELDALLGPVETPDAPEVPGGGLQAHEDAGGHLIERHVGKSEQWLVDRVNRDNISAASSFIDLPEAERLVAETLMENQDRVDAWLDGAGGNRLVIDASFDSSTGISVVRGSDSAQDVYSVKLVLERSDRIEDIGFRIVTGYPTTP
;
A
#
# COMPACT_ATOMS: atom_id res chain seq x y z
N MET A 1 38.59 -46.02 25.21
CA MET A 1 38.47 -45.50 23.85
C MET A 1 37.05 -45.78 23.40
N ASP A 2 36.38 -44.72 22.96
CA ASP A 2 35.25 -44.64 22.02
C ASP A 2 35.23 -45.70 20.89
N PHE A 3 34.15 -45.96 20.13
CA PHE A 3 32.78 -45.40 19.99
C PHE A 3 31.75 -46.58 20.02
N GLY A 4 30.41 -46.48 19.93
CA GLY A 4 29.42 -45.39 19.78
C GLY A 4 28.08 -45.95 19.19
N SER A 5 27.12 -45.08 18.82
CA SER A 5 25.89 -45.36 18.00
C SER A 5 24.80 -46.30 18.57
N VAL A 6 23.49 -45.99 18.57
CA VAL A 6 22.72 -44.74 18.31
C VAL A 6 21.49 -44.75 19.24
N GLN A 7 21.09 -43.61 19.81
CA GLN A 7 19.75 -43.43 20.39
C GLN A 7 18.83 -42.72 19.37
N SER A 8 17.67 -43.30 19.08
CA SER A 8 16.56 -42.59 18.42
C SER A 8 15.59 -42.08 19.49
N GLY A 9 15.88 -40.89 20.03
CA GLY A 9 14.98 -40.18 20.94
C GLY A 9 14.15 -39.14 20.20
N LEU A 10 12.93 -39.52 19.77
CA LEU A 10 11.91 -38.58 19.31
C LEU A 10 11.18 -38.02 20.55
N SER A 11 11.75 -36.98 21.16
CA SER A 11 11.08 -36.17 22.19
C SER A 11 11.77 -34.82 22.38
N MET A 12 10.95 -33.79 22.61
CA MET A 12 11.30 -32.38 22.90
C MET A 12 11.99 -31.57 21.79
N LEU A 13 11.26 -30.57 21.28
CA LEU A 13 11.58 -29.14 21.46
C LEU A 13 10.45 -28.27 20.88
N GLN A 14 9.26 -28.28 21.51
CA GLN A 14 8.39 -27.11 21.41
C GLN A 14 9.00 -26.02 22.28
N SER A 15 9.28 -24.86 21.69
CA SER A 15 9.83 -23.72 22.42
C SER A 15 8.82 -23.22 23.46
N PRO A 16 9.24 -22.73 24.65
CA PRO A 16 8.31 -22.07 25.56
C PRO A 16 7.54 -20.91 24.91
N ALA A 17 8.11 -20.25 23.88
CA ALA A 17 7.41 -19.22 23.10
C ALA A 17 6.22 -19.78 22.28
N GLN A 18 6.33 -21.01 21.74
CA GLN A 18 5.24 -21.66 20.99
C GLN A 18 4.09 -22.08 21.92
N SER A 19 4.39 -22.44 23.18
CA SER A 19 3.37 -22.70 24.19
C SER A 19 2.57 -21.44 24.51
N VAL A 20 3.24 -20.29 24.64
CA VAL A 20 2.59 -19.00 24.96
C VAL A 20 1.63 -18.57 23.85
N LEU A 21 1.99 -18.75 22.57
CA LEU A 21 1.09 -18.47 21.44
C LEU A 21 -0.16 -19.38 21.45
N PHE A 22 0.02 -20.68 21.71
CA PHE A 22 -1.09 -21.63 21.78
C PHE A 22 -2.01 -21.44 23.00
N ASP A 23 -1.47 -21.00 24.13
CA ASP A 23 -2.26 -20.73 25.34
C ASP A 23 -2.95 -19.35 25.28
N ALA A 24 -2.38 -18.37 24.56
CA ALA A 24 -3.06 -17.09 24.26
C ALA A 24 -4.37 -17.31 23.49
N LEU A 25 -4.38 -18.22 22.51
CA LEU A 25 -5.58 -18.64 21.76
C LEU A 25 -6.63 -19.38 22.61
N ARG A 26 -6.30 -19.81 23.84
CA ARG A 26 -7.24 -20.50 24.75
C ARG A 26 -7.80 -19.65 25.88
N GLY A 27 -7.38 -18.38 25.99
CA GLY A 27 -8.09 -17.37 26.78
C GLY A 27 -8.30 -17.68 28.26
N ASN A 28 -7.25 -18.02 29.03
CA ASN A 28 -7.38 -18.23 30.48
C ASN A 28 -6.34 -17.47 31.31
N GLY A 29 -6.74 -16.26 31.75
CA GLY A 29 -6.22 -15.62 32.97
C GLY A 29 -5.00 -14.71 32.83
N GLY A 30 -5.22 -13.40 32.75
CA GLY A 30 -4.29 -12.38 33.27
C GLY A 30 -2.85 -12.42 32.73
N PHE A 31 -2.68 -12.43 31.41
CA PHE A 31 -1.39 -12.25 30.75
C PHE A 31 -1.30 -10.87 30.09
N ASP A 32 -0.11 -10.27 30.14
CA ASP A 32 0.21 -9.06 29.39
C ASP A 32 0.42 -9.43 27.91
N LEU A 33 -0.65 -9.34 27.14
CA LEU A 33 -0.68 -9.64 25.70
C LEU A 33 0.17 -8.65 24.89
N GLN A 34 0.41 -7.43 25.38
CA GLN A 34 1.31 -6.49 24.72
C GLN A 34 2.76 -6.93 24.89
N ALA A 35 3.18 -7.30 26.10
CA ALA A 35 4.53 -7.85 26.33
C ALA A 35 4.74 -9.21 25.64
N ALA A 36 3.72 -10.07 25.57
CA ALA A 36 3.81 -11.34 24.87
C ALA A 36 3.87 -11.17 23.33
N SER A 37 3.12 -10.21 22.77
CA SER A 37 3.13 -9.95 21.33
C SER A 37 4.37 -9.18 20.86
N SER A 38 4.92 -8.25 21.66
CA SER A 38 6.21 -7.62 21.33
C SER A 38 7.37 -8.61 21.37
N LEU A 39 7.41 -9.49 22.38
CA LEU A 39 8.40 -10.58 22.45
C LEU A 39 8.22 -11.63 21.34
N ALA A 40 7.00 -11.86 20.85
CA ALA A 40 6.75 -12.73 19.70
C ALA A 40 7.24 -12.11 18.38
N ARG A 41 7.02 -10.79 18.19
CA ARG A 41 7.52 -10.01 17.04
C ARG A 41 9.04 -9.95 16.99
N GLU A 42 9.69 -9.61 18.11
CA GLU A 42 11.16 -9.54 18.16
C GLU A 42 11.84 -10.90 17.97
N ALA A 43 11.12 -12.01 18.16
CA ALA A 43 11.66 -13.37 18.07
C ALA A 43 11.34 -14.11 16.76
N ILE A 44 10.45 -13.59 15.91
CA ILE A 44 9.99 -14.26 14.69
C ILE A 44 10.09 -13.30 13.51
N ASP A 45 11.01 -13.58 12.60
CA ASP A 45 11.02 -13.06 11.24
C ASP A 45 9.78 -13.59 10.51
N LEU A 46 8.73 -12.75 10.44
CA LEU A 46 7.43 -13.11 9.88
C LEU A 46 7.52 -13.53 8.40
N PRO A 47 8.16 -12.75 7.49
CA PRO A 47 8.37 -13.17 6.10
C PRO A 47 9.04 -14.55 5.99
N THR A 48 10.12 -14.80 6.73
CA THR A 48 10.77 -16.12 6.75
C THR A 48 9.84 -17.22 7.29
N HIS A 49 9.04 -16.94 8.32
CA HIS A 49 8.12 -17.93 8.87
C HIS A 49 6.97 -18.27 7.91
N ILE A 50 6.37 -17.27 7.26
CA ILE A 50 5.29 -17.49 6.29
C ILE A 50 5.82 -18.21 5.05
N GLY A 51 7.05 -17.93 4.60
CA GLY A 51 7.74 -18.73 3.59
C GLY A 51 7.88 -20.21 3.97
N GLN A 52 8.25 -20.51 5.20
CA GLN A 52 8.31 -21.90 5.71
C GLN A 52 6.92 -22.58 5.76
N LEU A 53 5.86 -21.83 6.06
CA LEU A 53 4.48 -22.34 6.05
C LEU A 53 3.99 -22.64 4.62
N ALA A 54 4.43 -21.87 3.62
CA ALA A 54 4.20 -22.17 2.21
C ALA A 54 4.93 -23.45 1.79
N GLU A 55 6.22 -23.58 2.14
CA GLU A 55 7.02 -24.79 1.85
C GLU A 55 6.48 -26.05 2.53
N SER A 56 5.90 -25.94 3.73
CA SER A 56 5.32 -27.08 4.46
C SER A 56 3.86 -27.39 4.09
N GLY A 57 3.22 -26.57 3.25
CA GLY A 57 1.80 -26.71 2.87
C GLY A 57 0.83 -26.37 4.01
N GLN A 58 1.26 -25.55 4.97
CA GLN A 58 0.48 -25.11 6.13
C GLN A 58 -0.02 -23.67 6.03
N LEU A 59 0.33 -22.96 4.95
CA LEU A 59 -0.06 -21.56 4.73
C LEU A 59 -1.57 -21.34 4.82
N GLY A 60 -2.40 -22.22 4.25
CA GLY A 60 -3.85 -22.12 4.35
C GLY A 60 -4.40 -22.11 5.78
N GLU A 61 -3.88 -22.97 6.67
CA GLU A 61 -4.29 -23.02 8.09
C GLU A 61 -3.90 -21.73 8.83
N PHE A 62 -2.77 -21.12 8.45
CA PHE A 62 -2.36 -19.82 8.97
C PHE A 62 -3.27 -18.68 8.47
N LEU A 63 -3.61 -18.65 7.17
CA LEU A 63 -4.49 -17.63 6.60
C LEU A 63 -5.91 -17.71 7.19
N ASP A 64 -6.46 -18.91 7.39
CA ASP A 64 -7.73 -19.11 8.09
C ASP A 64 -7.69 -18.51 9.51
N ALA A 65 -6.60 -18.72 10.25
CA ALA A 65 -6.41 -18.15 11.58
C ALA A 65 -6.27 -16.61 11.58
N VAL A 66 -5.71 -16.03 10.52
CA VAL A 66 -5.65 -14.57 10.30
C VAL A 66 -7.05 -14.01 10.04
N LEU A 67 -7.87 -14.68 9.24
CA LEU A 67 -9.27 -14.29 8.99
C LEU A 67 -10.13 -14.38 10.26
N ASP A 68 -9.96 -15.41 11.08
CA ASP A 68 -10.61 -15.49 12.40
C ASP A 68 -10.19 -14.33 13.32
N ALA A 69 -8.92 -13.90 13.27
CA ALA A 69 -8.42 -12.75 14.02
C ALA A 69 -8.97 -11.41 13.49
N VAL A 70 -9.13 -11.26 12.17
CA VAL A 70 -9.83 -10.10 11.54
C VAL A 70 -11.28 -10.01 12.05
N ILE A 71 -12.01 -11.13 12.02
CA ILE A 71 -13.39 -11.21 12.52
C ILE A 71 -13.48 -10.89 14.02
N LEU A 72 -12.48 -11.29 14.82
CA LEU A 72 -12.42 -10.99 16.26
C LEU A 72 -12.13 -9.50 16.53
N ALA A 73 -11.25 -8.88 15.74
CA ALA A 73 -10.94 -7.46 15.83
C ALA A 73 -12.15 -6.58 15.48
N ASP A 74 -12.86 -6.87 14.38
CA ASP A 74 -14.10 -6.19 13.97
C ASP A 74 -15.19 -6.25 15.07
N ARG A 75 -15.39 -7.44 15.66
CA ARG A 75 -16.49 -7.68 16.60
C ARG A 75 -16.21 -7.29 18.05
N SER A 76 -14.99 -6.92 18.40
CA SER A 76 -14.61 -6.61 19.77
C SER A 76 -13.63 -5.43 19.86
N PRO A 77 -14.09 -4.25 20.28
CA PRO A 77 -13.22 -3.09 20.52
C PRO A 77 -12.09 -3.36 21.53
N VAL A 78 -12.27 -4.32 22.45
CA VAL A 78 -11.25 -4.68 23.44
C VAL A 78 -10.11 -5.50 22.82
N PHE A 79 -10.39 -6.27 21.77
CA PHE A 79 -9.37 -7.04 21.05
C PHE A 79 -8.79 -6.28 19.86
N SER A 80 -9.53 -5.35 19.26
CA SER A 80 -9.04 -4.54 18.13
C SER A 80 -7.75 -3.78 18.47
N GLU A 81 -7.68 -3.09 19.62
CA GLU A 81 -6.48 -2.37 20.07
C GLU A 81 -5.21 -3.25 20.18
N GLN A 82 -5.38 -4.57 20.35
CA GLN A 82 -4.29 -5.54 20.51
C GLN A 82 -3.98 -6.28 19.20
N LEU A 83 -4.99 -6.55 18.39
CA LEU A 83 -4.89 -7.30 17.15
C LEU A 83 -4.53 -6.43 15.94
N LEU A 84 -5.03 -5.19 15.84
CA LEU A 84 -4.79 -4.33 14.67
C LEU A 84 -3.29 -4.16 14.35
N PRO A 85 -2.39 -3.93 15.31
CA PRO A 85 -0.96 -3.89 15.01
C PRO A 85 -0.41 -5.23 14.50
N LEU A 86 -0.89 -6.37 15.02
CA LEU A 86 -0.42 -7.71 14.62
C LEU A 86 -0.89 -8.07 13.22
N LEU A 87 -2.13 -7.72 12.91
CA LEU A 87 -2.72 -7.88 11.58
C LEU A 87 -2.03 -6.96 10.56
N GLY A 88 -1.57 -5.78 10.98
CA GLY A 88 -0.70 -4.90 10.20
C GLY A 88 0.64 -5.54 9.83
N ASP A 89 1.37 -6.10 10.80
CA ASP A 89 2.64 -6.79 10.54
C ASP A 89 2.47 -8.00 9.62
N VAL A 90 1.39 -8.77 9.82
CA VAL A 90 1.03 -9.92 8.97
C VAL A 90 0.70 -9.47 7.55
N ARG A 91 -0.05 -8.39 7.36
CA ARG A 91 -0.32 -7.83 6.02
C ARG A 91 0.98 -7.51 5.29
N SER A 92 1.89 -6.77 5.90
CA SER A 92 3.17 -6.40 5.28
C SER A 92 3.97 -7.64 4.89
N ALA A 93 4.09 -8.61 5.80
CA ALA A 93 4.81 -9.85 5.53
C ALA A 93 4.16 -10.73 4.44
N LEU A 94 2.83 -10.67 4.27
CA LEU A 94 2.12 -11.32 3.17
C LEU A 94 2.35 -10.62 1.82
N GLN A 95 2.40 -9.29 1.82
CA GLN A 95 2.69 -8.47 0.61
C GLN A 95 4.15 -8.62 0.14
N GLU A 96 5.08 -8.90 1.05
CA GLU A 96 6.50 -9.18 0.75
C GLU A 96 6.77 -10.60 0.21
N LEU A 97 5.76 -11.50 0.19
CA LEU A 97 5.97 -12.87 -0.29
C LEU A 97 6.32 -12.90 -1.80
N PRO A 98 7.36 -13.65 -2.20
CA PRO A 98 7.71 -13.81 -3.61
C PRO A 98 6.61 -14.59 -4.34
N ALA A 99 5.73 -13.89 -5.05
CA ALA A 99 4.54 -14.47 -5.69
C ALA A 99 4.84 -15.65 -6.62
N ASP A 100 6.05 -15.73 -7.21
CA ASP A 100 6.51 -16.82 -8.07
C ASP A 100 6.82 -18.14 -7.32
N SER A 101 7.03 -18.11 -5.99
CA SER A 101 7.28 -19.33 -5.20
C SER A 101 6.00 -20.00 -4.68
N LEU A 102 4.86 -19.31 -4.77
CA LEU A 102 3.57 -19.80 -4.27
C LEU A 102 2.82 -20.63 -5.33
N SER A 103 2.04 -21.62 -4.86
CA SER A 103 1.08 -22.30 -5.74
C SER A 103 -0.03 -21.34 -6.16
N TYR A 104 -0.80 -21.70 -7.21
CA TYR A 104 -1.94 -20.88 -7.63
C TYR A 104 -2.96 -20.70 -6.49
N THR A 105 -3.29 -21.78 -5.78
CA THR A 105 -4.24 -21.76 -4.66
C THR A 105 -3.74 -20.94 -3.48
N ASP A 106 -2.45 -21.05 -3.15
CA ASP A 106 -1.84 -20.24 -2.09
C ASP A 106 -1.85 -18.76 -2.44
N ARG A 107 -1.56 -18.40 -3.70
CA ARG A 107 -1.58 -17.01 -4.17
C ARG A 107 -2.99 -16.42 -4.08
N GLU A 108 -4.01 -17.15 -4.54
CA GLU A 108 -5.42 -16.76 -4.44
C GLU A 108 -5.87 -16.58 -2.98
N ALA A 109 -5.42 -17.45 -2.07
CA ALA A 109 -5.72 -17.33 -0.63
C ALA A 109 -5.00 -16.15 0.04
N VAL A 110 -3.74 -15.89 -0.30
CA VAL A 110 -2.98 -14.73 0.19
C VAL A 110 -3.63 -13.43 -0.29
N GLU A 111 -3.97 -13.33 -1.57
CA GLU A 111 -4.64 -12.15 -2.15
C GLU A 111 -5.99 -11.87 -1.46
N ALA A 112 -6.81 -12.89 -1.25
CA ALA A 112 -8.06 -12.75 -0.51
C ALA A 112 -7.85 -12.30 0.94
N THR A 113 -6.86 -12.86 1.64
CA THR A 113 -6.56 -12.50 3.03
C THR A 113 -6.02 -11.07 3.16
N VAL A 114 -5.16 -10.63 2.23
CA VAL A 114 -4.68 -9.24 2.16
C VAL A 114 -5.84 -8.28 1.93
N GLY A 115 -6.80 -8.61 1.06
CA GLY A 115 -8.00 -7.79 0.84
C GLY A 115 -8.87 -7.60 2.10
N GLU A 116 -9.06 -8.65 2.90
CA GLU A 116 -9.78 -8.56 4.18
C GLU A 116 -8.98 -7.76 5.25
N LEU A 117 -7.64 -7.89 5.25
CA LEU A 117 -6.76 -7.10 6.10
C LEU A 117 -6.80 -5.60 5.73
N ASP A 118 -6.78 -5.27 4.45
CA ASP A 118 -6.91 -3.88 3.96
C ASP A 118 -8.29 -3.29 4.26
N ALA A 119 -9.35 -4.09 4.18
CA ALA A 119 -10.70 -3.66 4.55
C ALA A 119 -10.83 -3.35 6.06
N LEU A 120 -10.13 -4.10 6.92
CA LEU A 120 -10.11 -3.87 8.37
C LEU A 120 -9.18 -2.71 8.79
N LEU A 121 -7.96 -2.68 8.25
CA LEU A 121 -6.88 -1.78 8.68
C LEU A 121 -6.95 -0.42 7.99
N GLY A 122 -7.65 -0.31 6.86
CA GLY A 122 -7.52 0.82 5.95
C GLY A 122 -6.19 0.77 5.16
N PRO A 123 -5.95 1.76 4.28
CA PRO A 123 -4.67 1.87 3.57
C PRO A 123 -3.49 1.90 4.56
N VAL A 124 -2.33 1.38 4.13
CA VAL A 124 -1.13 1.42 4.97
C VAL A 124 -0.65 2.88 5.11
N GLU A 125 -1.03 3.55 6.20
CA GLU A 125 -0.29 4.73 6.66
C GLU A 125 1.07 4.26 7.20
N THR A 126 1.98 3.93 6.27
CA THR A 126 3.40 3.85 6.62
C THR A 126 3.86 5.26 6.98
N PRO A 127 4.51 5.49 8.13
CA PRO A 127 4.96 6.83 8.53
C PRO A 127 5.98 7.48 7.57
N ASP A 128 6.52 6.71 6.62
CA ASP A 128 7.46 7.11 5.59
C ASP A 128 6.85 7.09 4.17
N ALA A 129 5.56 6.78 3.98
CA ALA A 129 4.92 6.99 2.68
C ALA A 129 4.90 8.49 2.36
N PRO A 130 5.32 8.91 1.16
CA PRO A 130 5.17 10.31 0.77
C PRO A 130 3.68 10.63 0.68
N GLU A 131 3.24 11.62 1.46
CA GLU A 131 1.91 12.21 1.36
C GLU A 131 1.91 13.42 0.43
N VAL A 132 0.76 13.76 -0.17
CA VAL A 132 0.62 15.01 -0.91
C VAL A 132 0.58 16.18 0.10
N PRO A 133 1.59 17.08 0.07
CA PRO A 133 1.77 18.08 1.12
C PRO A 133 0.65 19.12 1.10
N GLY A 134 0.25 19.59 2.29
CA GLY A 134 -0.81 20.57 2.45
C GLY A 134 -2.22 19.98 2.58
N GLY A 135 -2.34 18.69 2.91
CA GLY A 135 -3.61 18.04 3.25
C GLY A 135 -4.25 17.24 2.12
N GLY A 136 -3.45 16.59 1.29
CA GLY A 136 -3.94 15.71 0.23
C GLY A 136 -4.39 16.44 -1.04
N LEU A 137 -4.79 15.67 -2.05
CA LEU A 137 -5.29 16.20 -3.32
C LEU A 137 -6.58 17.01 -3.16
N GLN A 138 -7.42 16.69 -2.19
CA GLN A 138 -8.68 17.42 -1.94
C GLN A 138 -8.41 18.88 -1.52
N ALA A 139 -7.39 19.13 -0.69
CA ALA A 139 -7.01 20.49 -0.33
C ALA A 139 -6.54 21.30 -1.55
N HIS A 140 -5.89 20.64 -2.51
CA HIS A 140 -5.52 21.26 -3.79
C HIS A 140 -6.73 21.55 -4.70
N GLU A 141 -7.74 20.67 -4.78
CA GLU A 141 -9.01 20.96 -5.46
C GLU A 141 -9.69 22.20 -4.86
N ASP A 142 -9.81 22.26 -3.53
CA ASP A 142 -10.44 23.37 -2.80
C ASP A 142 -9.66 24.70 -2.98
N ALA A 143 -8.34 24.63 -3.14
CA ALA A 143 -7.47 25.74 -3.54
C ALA A 143 -7.59 26.13 -5.05
N GLY A 144 -8.47 25.49 -5.82
CA GLY A 144 -8.74 25.75 -7.24
C GLY A 144 -7.96 24.86 -8.20
N GLY A 145 -7.52 23.69 -7.75
CA GLY A 145 -7.02 22.59 -8.57
C GLY A 145 -8.13 21.94 -9.41
N HIS A 146 -7.78 20.88 -10.13
CA HIS A 146 -8.72 20.03 -10.90
C HIS A 146 -8.05 18.72 -11.35
N LEU A 147 -7.21 18.14 -10.49
CA LEU A 147 -6.64 16.81 -10.65
C LEU A 147 -7.71 15.74 -10.39
N ILE A 148 -8.37 15.76 -9.23
CA ILE A 148 -9.39 14.76 -8.87
C ILE A 148 -10.58 14.84 -9.83
N GLU A 149 -11.13 16.06 -10.01
CA GLU A 149 -12.31 16.28 -10.87
C GLU A 149 -12.10 15.69 -12.28
N ARG A 150 -10.91 15.85 -12.85
CA ARG A 150 -10.68 15.59 -14.29
C ARG A 150 -9.85 14.34 -14.57
N HIS A 151 -9.09 13.81 -13.62
CA HIS A 151 -8.06 12.80 -13.88
C HIS A 151 -8.05 11.62 -12.88
N VAL A 152 -9.05 11.49 -12.01
CA VAL A 152 -9.18 10.32 -11.10
C VAL A 152 -10.44 9.51 -11.40
N GLY A 153 -10.31 8.18 -11.48
CA GLY A 153 -11.44 7.24 -11.57
C GLY A 153 -12.31 7.38 -12.82
N LYS A 154 -11.75 7.79 -13.96
CA LYS A 154 -12.49 7.98 -15.21
C LYS A 154 -12.41 6.72 -16.06
N SER A 155 -13.57 6.27 -16.56
CA SER A 155 -13.64 5.14 -17.48
C SER A 155 -13.06 5.48 -18.85
N GLU A 156 -12.59 4.46 -19.57
CA GLU A 156 -12.16 4.51 -20.96
C GLU A 156 -13.17 5.26 -21.85
N GLN A 157 -14.46 4.91 -21.78
CA GLN A 157 -15.51 5.61 -22.54
C GLN A 157 -15.59 7.11 -22.19
N TRP A 158 -15.44 7.49 -20.92
CA TRP A 158 -15.43 8.91 -20.54
C TRP A 158 -14.20 9.63 -21.11
N LEU A 159 -13.05 8.96 -21.21
CA LEU A 159 -11.84 9.51 -21.82
C LEU A 159 -12.00 9.66 -23.35
N VAL A 160 -12.58 8.66 -24.04
CA VAL A 160 -12.98 8.73 -25.45
C VAL A 160 -13.96 9.89 -25.69
N ASP A 161 -14.98 10.03 -24.86
CA ASP A 161 -15.95 11.13 -24.95
C ASP A 161 -15.26 12.48 -24.73
N ARG A 162 -14.34 12.57 -23.76
CA ARG A 162 -13.60 13.80 -23.43
C ARG A 162 -12.67 14.25 -24.55
N VAL A 163 -11.86 13.37 -25.17
CA VAL A 163 -10.95 13.79 -26.26
C VAL A 163 -11.70 14.37 -27.44
N ASN A 164 -12.92 13.87 -27.70
CA ASN A 164 -13.81 14.36 -28.73
C ASN A 164 -14.52 15.66 -28.32
N ARG A 165 -15.14 15.70 -27.14
CA ARG A 165 -15.92 16.84 -26.62
C ARG A 165 -15.07 18.08 -26.35
N ASP A 166 -13.95 17.90 -25.65
CA ASP A 166 -13.06 18.99 -25.24
C ASP A 166 -12.08 19.40 -26.36
N ASN A 167 -12.06 18.65 -27.48
CA ASN A 167 -11.13 18.84 -28.60
C ASN A 167 -9.65 18.89 -28.14
N ILE A 168 -9.25 17.93 -27.31
CA ILE A 168 -7.87 17.75 -26.80
C ILE A 168 -7.16 16.57 -27.49
N SER A 169 -5.83 16.49 -27.44
CA SER A 169 -5.04 15.46 -28.14
C SER A 169 -5.10 14.10 -27.47
N ALA A 170 -5.14 14.08 -26.14
CA ALA A 170 -5.31 12.88 -25.32
C ALA A 170 -6.04 13.25 -24.02
N ALA A 171 -6.62 12.25 -23.36
CA ALA A 171 -7.15 12.33 -22.02
C ALA A 171 -6.70 11.10 -21.24
N SER A 172 -6.39 11.26 -19.95
CA SER A 172 -5.92 10.18 -19.09
C SER A 172 -6.50 10.27 -17.69
N SER A 173 -6.46 9.14 -16.97
CA SER A 173 -6.93 9.01 -15.60
C SER A 173 -6.09 8.04 -14.80
N PHE A 174 -5.79 8.40 -13.55
CA PHE A 174 -5.43 7.47 -12.49
C PHE A 174 -6.58 6.47 -12.25
N ILE A 175 -6.26 5.28 -11.75
CA ILE A 175 -7.25 4.23 -11.47
C ILE A 175 -8.27 4.66 -10.41
N ASP A 176 -7.79 5.21 -9.30
CA ASP A 176 -8.60 5.73 -8.19
C ASP A 176 -7.87 6.87 -7.45
N LEU A 177 -8.45 7.33 -6.33
CA LEU A 177 -7.90 8.43 -5.52
C LEU A 177 -6.67 8.01 -4.70
N PRO A 178 -6.66 6.88 -3.96
CA PRO A 178 -5.46 6.41 -3.25
C PRO A 178 -4.22 6.32 -4.15
N GLU A 179 -4.35 5.73 -5.33
CA GLU A 179 -3.21 5.60 -6.26
C GLU A 179 -2.79 6.95 -6.85
N ALA A 180 -3.74 7.88 -7.04
CA ALA A 180 -3.42 9.25 -7.43
C ALA A 180 -2.67 10.03 -6.33
N GLU A 181 -3.06 9.93 -5.06
CA GLU A 181 -2.35 10.52 -3.91
C GLU A 181 -0.90 10.02 -3.89
N ARG A 182 -0.72 8.69 -3.90
CA ARG A 182 0.60 8.02 -3.84
C ARG A 182 1.53 8.47 -4.97
N LEU A 183 1.08 8.34 -6.23
CA LEU A 183 1.89 8.68 -7.39
C LEU A 183 2.20 10.19 -7.49
N VAL A 184 1.29 11.06 -7.05
CA VAL A 184 1.53 12.51 -6.99
C VAL A 184 2.60 12.85 -5.96
N ALA A 185 2.53 12.23 -4.77
CA ALA A 185 3.49 12.45 -3.70
C ALA A 185 4.89 11.93 -4.05
N GLU A 186 4.98 10.74 -4.65
CA GLU A 186 6.23 10.21 -5.22
C GLU A 186 6.81 11.13 -6.30
N THR A 187 5.96 11.64 -7.21
CA THR A 187 6.40 12.59 -8.25
C THR A 187 6.93 13.90 -7.64
N LEU A 188 6.34 14.39 -6.56
CA LEU A 188 6.83 15.57 -5.83
C LEU A 188 8.17 15.28 -5.15
N MET A 189 8.28 14.15 -4.44
CA MET A 189 9.50 13.72 -3.74
C MET A 189 10.69 13.56 -4.69
N GLU A 190 10.51 12.90 -5.83
CA GLU A 190 11.56 12.77 -6.88
C GLU A 190 12.02 14.12 -7.44
N ASN A 191 11.17 15.13 -7.37
CA ASN A 191 11.42 16.46 -7.92
C ASN A 191 11.68 17.52 -6.83
N GLN A 192 11.90 17.14 -5.57
CA GLN A 192 11.97 18.06 -4.43
C GLN A 192 12.96 19.21 -4.66
N ASP A 193 14.20 18.93 -5.07
CA ASP A 193 15.22 19.94 -5.41
C ASP A 193 14.73 20.97 -6.46
N ARG A 194 13.92 20.52 -7.44
CA ARG A 194 13.36 21.38 -8.49
C ARG A 194 12.19 22.22 -7.95
N VAL A 195 11.39 21.67 -7.05
CA VAL A 195 10.29 22.38 -6.37
C VAL A 195 10.86 23.46 -5.45
N ASP A 196 11.86 23.13 -4.63
CA ASP A 196 12.51 24.07 -3.71
C ASP A 196 13.19 25.22 -4.45
N ALA A 197 14.03 24.92 -5.46
CA ALA A 197 14.65 25.95 -6.29
C ALA A 197 13.61 26.83 -7.01
N TRP A 198 12.48 26.24 -7.44
CA TRP A 198 11.37 26.98 -8.03
C TRP A 198 10.62 27.85 -7.02
N LEU A 199 10.47 27.43 -5.76
CA LEU A 199 9.90 28.22 -4.66
C LEU A 199 10.84 29.36 -4.22
N ASP A 200 12.15 29.16 -4.26
CA ASP A 200 13.17 30.17 -3.92
C ASP A 200 13.33 31.29 -4.97
N GLY A 201 12.89 31.06 -6.22
CA GLY A 201 12.85 32.12 -7.24
C GLY A 201 13.15 31.69 -8.67
N ALA A 202 13.49 30.42 -8.91
CA ALA A 202 13.75 29.96 -10.27
C ALA A 202 12.48 29.91 -11.12
N GLY A 203 12.60 30.15 -12.43
CA GLY A 203 11.51 29.96 -13.39
C GLY A 203 10.41 31.03 -13.36
N GLY A 204 9.17 30.61 -13.64
CA GLY A 204 7.99 31.48 -13.70
C GLY A 204 6.93 31.09 -12.68
N ASN A 205 5.71 31.63 -12.82
CA ASN A 205 4.62 31.39 -11.85
C ASN A 205 4.15 29.93 -11.75
N ARG A 206 4.53 29.08 -12.71
CA ARG A 206 4.21 27.65 -12.74
C ARG A 206 5.47 26.82 -12.95
N LEU A 207 5.47 25.64 -12.34
CA LEU A 207 6.43 24.57 -12.58
C LEU A 207 5.70 23.38 -13.20
N VAL A 208 6.36 22.70 -14.15
CA VAL A 208 5.93 21.40 -14.65
C VAL A 208 6.99 20.39 -14.27
N ILE A 209 6.56 19.35 -13.57
CA ILE A 209 7.40 18.21 -13.16
C ILE A 209 6.78 16.91 -13.66
N ASP A 210 7.61 15.88 -13.74
CA ASP A 210 7.21 14.54 -14.12
C ASP A 210 8.10 13.49 -13.46
N ALA A 211 7.57 12.28 -13.37
CA ALA A 211 8.21 11.07 -12.86
C ALA A 211 7.76 9.88 -13.72
N SER A 212 8.54 8.79 -13.72
CA SER A 212 8.26 7.55 -14.47
C SER A 212 8.34 6.36 -13.54
N PHE A 213 7.44 5.40 -13.72
CA PHE A 213 7.20 4.30 -12.78
C PHE A 213 7.27 2.95 -13.51
N ASP A 214 7.69 1.91 -12.81
CA ASP A 214 7.75 0.53 -13.36
C ASP A 214 6.37 -0.13 -13.46
N SER A 215 5.36 0.40 -12.75
CA SER A 215 3.96 -0.03 -12.79
C SER A 215 3.06 0.95 -13.56
N SER A 216 1.87 0.50 -13.97
CA SER A 216 0.90 1.37 -14.65
C SER A 216 0.44 2.48 -13.71
N THR A 217 0.60 3.72 -14.14
CA THR A 217 0.10 4.93 -13.46
C THR A 217 -1.38 5.21 -13.73
N GLY A 218 -2.02 4.38 -14.56
CA GLY A 218 -3.39 4.54 -15.04
C GLY A 218 -3.48 4.47 -16.56
N ILE A 219 -4.60 4.93 -17.10
CA ILE A 219 -4.96 4.76 -18.51
C ILE A 219 -4.99 6.08 -19.28
N SER A 220 -4.73 6.02 -20.59
CA SER A 220 -4.81 7.15 -21.51
C SER A 220 -5.50 6.78 -22.82
N VAL A 221 -6.32 7.69 -23.36
CA VAL A 221 -6.93 7.62 -24.68
C VAL A 221 -6.38 8.77 -25.53
N VAL A 222 -5.83 8.46 -26.70
CA VAL A 222 -5.43 9.44 -27.71
C VAL A 222 -6.59 9.70 -28.67
N ARG A 223 -6.79 10.94 -29.11
CA ARG A 223 -7.87 11.27 -30.06
C ARG A 223 -7.79 10.45 -31.34
N GLY A 224 -8.90 9.81 -31.69
CA GLY A 224 -9.00 8.94 -32.85
C GLY A 224 -8.75 7.46 -32.53
N SER A 225 -8.30 7.15 -31.32
CA SER A 225 -8.45 5.83 -30.71
C SER A 225 -9.88 5.65 -30.21
N ASP A 226 -10.39 4.43 -30.30
CA ASP A 226 -11.59 3.94 -29.63
C ASP A 226 -11.29 3.16 -28.34
N SER A 227 -10.01 2.86 -28.07
CA SER A 227 -9.55 2.22 -26.82
C SER A 227 -8.52 3.04 -26.04
N ALA A 228 -8.40 2.73 -24.75
CA ALA A 228 -7.34 3.19 -23.87
C ALA A 228 -6.09 2.30 -23.94
N GLN A 229 -4.99 2.82 -23.40
CA GLN A 229 -3.73 2.11 -23.16
C GLN A 229 -3.20 2.46 -21.77
N ASP A 230 -2.50 1.52 -21.12
CA ASP A 230 -1.73 1.79 -19.91
C ASP A 230 -0.61 2.82 -20.18
N VAL A 231 -0.32 3.63 -19.16
CA VAL A 231 0.74 4.63 -19.19
C VAL A 231 1.54 4.63 -17.88
N TYR A 232 2.82 5.01 -17.95
CA TYR A 232 3.83 4.69 -16.94
C TYR A 232 4.57 5.93 -16.42
N SER A 233 3.95 7.10 -16.52
CA SER A 233 4.54 8.37 -16.09
C SER A 233 3.46 9.32 -15.62
N VAL A 234 3.80 10.20 -14.68
CA VAL A 234 2.90 11.25 -14.18
C VAL A 234 3.46 12.60 -14.58
N LYS A 235 2.58 13.55 -14.93
CA LYS A 235 2.94 14.95 -15.12
C LYS A 235 2.10 15.83 -14.20
N LEU A 236 2.76 16.67 -13.41
CA LEU A 236 2.13 17.63 -12.51
C LEU A 236 2.38 19.06 -12.96
N VAL A 237 1.41 19.94 -12.70
CA VAL A 237 1.51 21.38 -12.91
C VAL A 237 1.29 22.09 -11.58
N LEU A 238 2.35 22.68 -11.04
CA LEU A 238 2.31 23.43 -9.79
C LEU A 238 2.18 24.94 -10.08
N GLU A 239 1.55 25.68 -9.19
CA GLU A 239 1.45 27.14 -9.23
C GLU A 239 1.74 27.73 -7.84
N ARG A 240 2.59 28.76 -7.78
CA ARG A 240 2.91 29.46 -6.52
C ARG A 240 1.63 30.02 -5.92
N SER A 241 1.38 29.74 -4.65
CA SER A 241 0.10 30.02 -4.00
C SER A 241 0.22 30.08 -2.49
N ASP A 242 -0.50 31.02 -1.90
CA ASP A 242 -0.72 31.21 -0.46
C ASP A 242 -2.05 30.61 0.01
N ARG A 243 -2.78 29.89 -0.86
CA ARG A 243 -4.12 29.36 -0.58
C ARG A 243 -4.14 28.09 0.27
N ILE A 244 -2.97 27.47 0.46
CA ILE A 244 -2.73 26.35 1.36
C ILE A 244 -1.54 26.78 2.22
N GLU A 245 -1.71 26.70 3.54
CA GLU A 245 -0.71 27.19 4.49
C GLU A 245 0.57 26.34 4.43
N ASP A 246 1.69 26.96 4.80
CA ASP A 246 3.03 26.36 4.98
C ASP A 246 3.71 25.65 3.78
N ILE A 247 3.05 25.44 2.63
CA ILE A 247 3.65 24.79 1.44
C ILE A 247 4.02 25.74 0.30
N GLY A 248 3.44 26.94 0.21
CA GLY A 248 3.80 27.97 -0.78
C GLY A 248 3.41 27.70 -2.25
N PHE A 249 2.76 26.57 -2.55
CA PHE A 249 2.21 26.24 -3.86
C PHE A 249 0.85 25.54 -3.76
N ARG A 250 0.23 25.32 -4.92
CA ARG A 250 -0.89 24.39 -5.09
C ARG A 250 -0.67 23.54 -6.34
N ILE A 251 -1.16 22.31 -6.32
CA ILE A 251 -1.30 21.51 -7.54
C ILE A 251 -2.46 22.08 -8.35
N VAL A 252 -2.19 22.55 -9.57
CA VAL A 252 -3.23 23.02 -10.50
C VAL A 252 -3.92 21.83 -11.14
N THR A 253 -3.14 20.86 -11.58
CA THR A 253 -3.60 19.60 -12.15
C THR A 253 -2.44 18.60 -12.20
N GLY A 254 -2.77 17.33 -12.36
CA GLY A 254 -1.84 16.24 -12.61
C GLY A 254 -2.54 15.13 -13.38
N TYR A 255 -1.79 14.33 -14.13
CA TYR A 255 -2.36 13.24 -14.91
C TYR A 255 -1.32 12.20 -15.35
N PRO A 256 -1.73 10.93 -15.54
CA PRO A 256 -0.92 9.92 -16.19
C PRO A 256 -0.60 10.28 -17.64
N THR A 257 0.56 9.91 -18.15
CA THR A 257 1.04 10.25 -19.48
C THR A 257 2.04 9.21 -20.00
N THR A 258 2.21 9.15 -21.32
CA THR A 258 3.41 8.55 -21.90
C THR A 258 4.64 9.40 -21.57
N PRO A 259 5.85 8.80 -21.49
CA PRO A 259 7.12 9.54 -21.41
C PRO A 259 7.29 10.60 -22.51
#